data_AF-A0A917IBX8-F1
#
_entry.id   AF-A0A917IBX8-F1
#
_cell.length_a   1.000
_cell.length_b   1.000
_cell.length_c   1.000
_cell.angle_alpha   90.00
_cell.angle_beta   90.00
_cell.angle_gamma   90.00
#
_symmetry.space_group_name_H-M   'P 1'
#
loop_
_entity.id
_entity.type
_entity.pdbx_description
1 polymer ?
#
loop_
_entity_poly.entity_id
_entity_poly.type
_entity_poly.pdbx_seq_one_letter_code
_entity_poly.pdbx_strand_id
1 'polypeptide(L)'
;MRGDDPRRDRNIRDAHHPEHVGDEPLPDREIHLRDSFGTPGEPIGGVTGLALTPEAALAAFLSFWPELETYPLVAVRSDIAPPSSTYEWA
;
A
#
# COMPACT_ATOMS: atom_id res chain seq x y z
N MET A 1 -34.62 -16.67 43.32
CA MET A 1 -34.93 -16.03 42.03
C MET A 1 -33.78 -15.08 41.70
N ARG A 2 -32.85 -15.49 40.83
CA ARG A 2 -31.80 -14.60 40.31
C ARG A 2 -32.39 -13.89 39.10
N GLY A 3 -32.37 -12.56 39.11
CA GLY A 3 -32.78 -11.74 37.98
C GLY A 3 -31.79 -11.93 36.84
N ASP A 4 -32.31 -12.43 35.73
CA ASP A 4 -31.66 -12.47 34.42
C ASP A 4 -31.65 -11.02 33.89
N ASP A 5 -30.48 -10.39 33.79
CA ASP A 5 -30.33 -9.05 33.21
C ASP A 5 -30.17 -9.18 31.69
N PRO A 6 -31.13 -8.74 30.87
CA PRO A 6 -31.12 -8.97 29.43
C PRO A 6 -30.24 -7.97 28.65
N ARG A 7 -29.39 -7.16 29.30
CA ARG A 7 -28.65 -6.08 28.61
C ARG A 7 -27.23 -6.43 28.19
N ARG A 8 -26.78 -7.69 28.28
CA ARG A 8 -25.38 -8.06 28.02
C ARG A 8 -25.08 -8.71 26.67
N ASP A 9 -26.06 -8.81 25.77
CA ASP A 9 -25.85 -9.32 24.40
C ASP A 9 -25.80 -8.20 23.35
N ARG A 10 -25.09 -7.11 23.66
CA ARG A 10 -24.56 -6.24 22.60
C ARG A 10 -23.26 -6.86 22.09
N ASN A 11 -23.36 -8.04 21.48
CA ASN A 11 -22.25 -8.67 20.79
C ASN A 11 -22.10 -7.95 19.44
N ILE A 12 -21.39 -6.83 19.50
CA ILE A 12 -20.92 -6.04 18.36
C ILE A 12 -20.00 -6.96 17.56
N ARG A 13 -20.60 -7.75 16.67
CA ARG A 13 -19.92 -8.62 15.72
C ARG A 13 -20.18 -8.21 14.27
N ASP A 14 -20.64 -6.99 14.05
CA ASP A 14 -20.27 -6.24 12.85
C ASP A 14 -18.84 -5.72 13.03
N ALA A 15 -17.91 -6.67 13.22
CA ALA A 15 -16.58 -6.44 12.73
C ALA A 15 -16.77 -6.25 11.24
N HIS A 16 -16.64 -4.99 10.78
CA HIS A 16 -16.37 -4.69 9.39
C HIS A 16 -15.35 -5.72 8.92
N HIS A 17 -15.83 -6.70 8.17
CA HIS A 17 -14.99 -7.53 7.35
C HIS A 17 -14.30 -6.49 6.46
N PRO A 18 -13.00 -6.20 6.60
CA PRO A 18 -12.34 -5.42 5.57
C PRO A 18 -12.48 -6.31 4.36
N GLU A 19 -13.43 -5.95 3.50
CA GLU A 19 -13.51 -6.31 2.10
C GLU A 19 -12.15 -6.85 1.69
N HIS A 20 -12.11 -8.16 1.41
CA HIS A 20 -10.96 -8.78 0.79
C HIS A 20 -10.65 -7.90 -0.42
N VAL A 21 -9.65 -7.02 -0.27
CA VAL A 21 -8.98 -6.38 -1.38
C VAL A 21 -8.39 -7.57 -2.09
N GLY A 22 -9.09 -7.96 -3.16
CA GLY A 22 -9.00 -9.29 -3.74
C GLY A 22 -7.59 -9.64 -4.13
N ASP A 23 -7.41 -10.91 -4.48
CA ASP A 23 -6.23 -11.54 -5.10
C ASP A 23 -5.61 -10.82 -6.31
N GLU A 24 -5.96 -9.56 -6.60
CA GLU A 24 -5.29 -8.71 -7.56
C GLU A 24 -3.95 -8.24 -6.96
N PRO A 25 -2.80 -8.56 -7.59
CA PRO A 25 -1.50 -8.13 -7.11
C PRO A 25 -1.46 -6.60 -7.02
N LEU A 26 -1.03 -6.09 -5.87
CA LEU A 26 -0.90 -4.65 -5.67
C LEU A 26 0.01 -4.05 -6.75
N PRO A 27 -0.39 -2.94 -7.39
CA PRO A 27 0.36 -2.38 -8.49
C PRO A 27 1.75 -1.93 -8.02
N ASP A 28 2.76 -2.27 -8.81
CA ASP A 28 4.13 -1.83 -8.57
C ASP A 28 4.23 -0.30 -8.64
N ARG A 29 5.09 0.27 -7.80
CA ARG A 29 5.29 1.71 -7.69
C ARG A 29 6.75 2.04 -7.92
N GLU A 30 7.03 3.00 -8.79
CA GLU A 30 8.36 3.55 -8.99
C GLU A 30 8.51 4.84 -8.16
N ILE A 31 9.69 5.02 -7.57
CA ILE A 31 10.04 6.21 -6.78
C ILE A 31 10.98 7.05 -7.62
N HIS A 32 10.61 8.32 -7.83
CA HIS A 32 11.35 9.27 -8.64
C HIS A 32 11.77 10.48 -7.81
N LEU A 33 12.90 11.07 -8.18
CA LEU A 33 13.20 12.45 -7.80
C LEU A 33 12.24 13.38 -8.54
N ARG A 34 11.67 14.33 -7.82
CA ARG A 34 10.81 15.37 -8.35
C ARG A 34 11.66 16.57 -8.74
N ASP A 35 11.50 17.05 -9.97
CA ASP A 35 12.18 18.27 -10.40
C ASP A 35 11.50 19.54 -9.84
N SER A 36 12.08 20.71 -10.14
CA SER A 36 11.56 22.00 -9.67
C SER A 36 10.18 22.37 -10.24
N PHE A 37 9.72 21.72 -11.30
CA PHE A 37 8.39 21.89 -11.90
C PHE A 37 7.38 20.88 -11.37
N GLY A 38 7.85 19.93 -10.57
CA GLY A 38 7.03 18.92 -9.96
C GLY A 38 6.87 17.64 -10.78
N THR A 39 7.61 17.50 -11.87
CA THR A 39 7.59 16.34 -12.78
C THR A 39 8.49 15.24 -12.22
N PRO A 40 8.07 13.95 -12.31
CA PRO A 40 8.94 12.83 -11.97
C PRO A 40 10.13 12.77 -12.94
N GLY A 41 11.34 12.80 -12.37
CA GLY A 41 12.60 12.63 -13.07
C GLY A 41 13.00 11.16 -13.18
N GLU A 42 14.29 10.87 -13.05
CA GLU A 42 14.80 9.50 -13.15
C GLU A 42 14.32 8.63 -11.97
N PRO A 43 13.90 7.38 -12.21
CA PRO A 43 13.55 6.46 -11.14
C PRO A 43 14.78 6.11 -10.32
N ILE A 44 14.67 6.23 -9.00
CA ILE A 44 15.74 5.90 -8.04
C ILE A 44 15.48 4.58 -7.32
N GLY A 45 14.30 4.00 -7.48
CA GLY A 45 13.90 2.74 -6.87
C GLY A 45 12.42 2.44 -7.07
N GLY A 46 11.93 1.42 -6.36
CA GLY A 46 10.53 1.03 -6.45
C GLY A 46 10.09 0.14 -5.30
N VAL A 47 8.77 0.00 -5.18
CA VAL A 47 8.11 -0.86 -4.19
C VAL A 47 7.14 -1.77 -4.94
N THR A 48 7.37 -3.08 -4.83
CA THR A 48 6.60 -4.13 -5.51
C THR A 48 5.56 -4.70 -4.56
N GLY A 49 4.30 -4.81 -4.99
CA GLY A 49 3.30 -5.62 -4.29
C GLY A 49 2.95 -5.22 -2.84
N LEU A 50 3.32 -4.02 -2.36
CA LEU A 50 3.19 -3.63 -0.95
C LEU A 50 2.33 -2.38 -0.69
N ALA A 51 2.00 -1.59 -1.72
CA ALA A 51 1.39 -0.28 -1.51
C ALA A 51 0.26 0.03 -2.49
N LEU A 52 -0.96 0.16 -1.94
CA LEU A 52 -2.15 0.58 -2.67
C LEU A 52 -2.06 2.05 -3.11
N THR A 53 -1.43 2.90 -2.31
CA THR A 53 -1.33 4.35 -2.56
C THR A 53 0.10 4.81 -2.78
N PRO A 54 0.32 5.93 -3.51
CA PRO A 54 1.63 6.56 -3.63
C PRO A 54 2.29 6.87 -2.28
N GLU A 55 1.50 7.34 -1.30
CA GLU A 55 1.99 7.72 0.01
C GLU A 55 2.46 6.50 0.81
N ALA A 56 1.71 5.40 0.73
CA ALA A 56 2.11 4.13 1.35
C ALA A 56 3.39 3.58 0.71
N ALA A 57 3.54 3.71 -0.62
CA ALA A 57 4.73 3.28 -1.33
C ALA A 57 5.95 4.10 -0.93
N LEU A 58 5.79 5.42 -0.83
CA LEU A 58 6.86 6.31 -0.40
C LEU A 58 7.27 6.03 1.05
N ALA A 59 6.30 5.85 1.96
CA ALA A 59 6.57 5.49 3.36
C ALA A 59 7.30 4.15 3.47
N ALA A 60 6.88 3.13 2.69
CA ALA A 60 7.56 1.84 2.64
C ALA A 60 9.00 1.97 2.14
N PHE A 61 9.22 2.73 1.06
CA PHE A 61 10.55 2.98 0.50
C PHE A 61 11.48 3.70 1.51
N LEU A 62 10.99 4.75 2.16
CA LEU A 62 11.74 5.52 3.15
C LEU A 62 12.04 4.73 4.43
N SER A 63 11.25 3.69 4.75
CA SER A 63 11.58 2.80 5.88
C SER A 63 12.89 2.02 5.68
N PHE A 64 13.30 1.80 4.42
CA PHE A 64 14.56 1.17 4.07
C PHE A 64 15.69 2.19 3.83
N TRP A 65 15.35 3.39 3.35
CA TRP A 65 16.30 4.48 3.04
C TRP A 65 15.86 5.82 3.65
N PRO A 66 15.92 5.97 4.98
CA PRO A 66 15.45 7.18 5.67
C PRO A 66 16.29 8.42 5.32
N GLU A 67 17.54 8.25 4.89
CA GLU A 67 18.39 9.36 4.42
C GLU A 67 17.82 10.08 3.20
N LEU A 68 16.88 9.45 2.47
CA LEU A 68 16.26 10.01 1.28
C LEU A 68 15.05 10.91 1.59
N GLU A 69 14.61 11.00 2.85
CA GLU A 69 13.46 11.85 3.27
C GLU A 69 13.65 13.33 2.96
N THR A 70 14.91 13.80 2.89
CA THR A 70 15.20 15.21 2.60
C THR A 70 15.04 15.57 1.13
N TYR A 71 14.94 14.58 0.24
CA TYR A 71 14.82 14.81 -1.20
C TYR A 71 13.35 14.95 -1.60
N PRO A 72 13.06 15.75 -2.64
CA PRO A 72 11.70 15.89 -3.13
C PRO A 72 11.33 14.62 -3.91
N LEU A 73 10.79 13.61 -3.25
CA LEU A 73 10.43 12.32 -3.85
C LEU A 73 8.95 12.24 -4.23
N VAL A 74 8.65 11.45 -5.26
CA VAL A 74 7.28 11.11 -5.64
C VAL A 74 7.20 9.63 -6.01
N ALA A 75 6.14 8.97 -5.56
CA ALA A 75 5.80 7.62 -6.00
C ALA A 75 4.80 7.68 -7.15
N VAL A 76 5.10 7.04 -8.26
CA VAL A 76 4.21 6.90 -9.42
C VAL A 76 3.84 5.44 -9.61
N ARG A 77 2.68 5.17 -10.23
CA ARG A 77 2.34 3.81 -10.63
C ARG A 77 3.32 3.39 -11.74
N SER A 78 3.92 2.22 -11.61
CA SER A 78 4.74 1.70 -12.70
C SER A 78 3.85 1.25 -13.84
N ASP A 79 4.15 1.71 -15.06
CA ASP A 79 3.54 1.23 -16.30
C ASP A 79 4.28 -0.01 -16.85
N ILE A 80 5.41 -0.38 -16.23
CA ILE A 80 6.11 -1.61 -16.54
C ILE A 80 5.27 -2.76 -15.98
N ALA A 81 4.60 -3.48 -16.88
CA ALA A 81 3.99 -4.75 -16.50
C ALA A 81 5.08 -5.62 -15.86
N PRO A 82 4.84 -6.22 -14.68
CA PRO A 82 5.85 -7.06 -14.03
C PRO A 82 6.36 -8.07 -15.07
N PRO A 83 7.69 -8.26 -15.20
CA PRO A 83 8.26 -9.11 -16.24
C PRO A 83 7.73 -10.52 -16.05
N SER A 84 6.69 -10.87 -16.83
CA SER A 84 5.84 -12.04 -16.68
C SER A 84 5.25 -12.21 -15.26
N SER A 85 3.93 -12.16 -15.17
CA SER A 85 3.20 -12.86 -14.12
C SER A 85 3.56 -14.35 -14.19
N THR A 86 4.57 -14.78 -13.44
CA THR A 86 4.78 -16.19 -13.07
C THR A 86 3.87 -16.55 -11.88
N TYR A 87 2.73 -15.87 -11.73
CA TYR A 87 1.61 -16.38 -10.95
C TYR A 87 0.76 -17.26 -11.88
N GLU A 88 1.39 -18.31 -12.41
CA GLU A 88 0.65 -19.50 -12.81
C GLU A 88 0.20 -20.16 -11.51
N TRP A 89 -1.10 -20.01 -11.23
CA TRP A 89 -1.84 -20.75 -10.22
C TRP A 89 -1.63 -22.25 -10.48
N ALA A 90 -0.75 -22.87 -9.69
CA ALA A 90 -0.61 -24.31 -9.56
C ALA A 90 -1.40 -24.80 -8.33
#